data_AF-R6KCK2-F1
#
_entry.id   AF-R6KCK2-F1
#
_cell.length_a   1.000
_cell.length_b   1.000
_cell.length_c   1.000
_cell.angle_alpha   90.00
_cell.angle_beta   90.00
_cell.angle_gamma   90.00
#
_symmetry.space_group_name_H-M   'P 1'
#
loop_
_entity.id
_entity.type
_entity.pdbx_description
1 polymer ?
#
loop_
_entity_poly.entity_id
_entity_poly.type
_entity_poly.pdbx_seq_one_letter_code
_entity_poly.pdbx_strand_id
1 'polypeptide(L)'
;MDTDIKKLLKTEHKNWKQRMVKETKGAYIAIYLGLIFSVFMSLMYGFKYDYSSDDKRIMITLTVFIFGVYQGVTTYVSYVRENGKSVNIFEKYKYIPVDVSVLRRVKLILTVRIIAPFVITGQMAAIFVRVIDPDNQGGGFLDISVCMPLIIGCLFILEKFIEYRVLSRKAGL
;
A
#
# COMPACT_ATOMS: atom_id res chain seq x y z
N MET A 1 6.61 -17.86 14.91
CA MET A 1 6.59 -17.53 13.46
C MET A 1 7.65 -18.37 12.80
N ASP A 2 7.25 -19.41 12.07
CA ASP A 2 8.16 -20.43 11.51
C ASP A 2 9.31 -19.83 10.71
N THR A 3 10.50 -20.37 10.92
CA THR A 3 11.75 -19.98 10.27
C THR A 3 11.62 -19.96 8.74
N ASP A 4 10.78 -20.84 8.18
CA ASP A 4 10.48 -20.91 6.75
C ASP A 4 9.67 -19.72 6.22
N ILE A 5 8.68 -19.22 6.97
CA ILE A 5 7.91 -18.03 6.58
C ILE A 5 8.83 -16.81 6.48
N LYS A 6 9.75 -16.66 7.46
CA LYS A 6 10.71 -15.55 7.47
C LYS A 6 11.68 -15.64 6.29
N LYS A 7 12.13 -16.85 5.94
CA LYS A 7 13.00 -17.11 4.78
C LYS A 7 12.27 -16.80 3.47
N LEU A 8 11.05 -17.31 3.29
CA LEU A 8 10.20 -17.03 2.13
C LEU A 8 9.92 -15.54 1.98
N LEU A 9 9.59 -14.84 3.07
CA LEU A 9 9.36 -13.40 3.04
C LEU A 9 10.60 -12.62 2.58
N LYS A 10 11.80 -13.00 3.04
CA LYS A 10 13.05 -12.37 2.63
C LYS A 10 13.34 -12.60 1.14
N THR A 11 13.11 -13.81 0.66
CA THR A 11 13.25 -14.16 -0.77
C THR A 11 12.26 -13.37 -1.61
N GLU A 12 10.99 -13.33 -1.23
CA GLU A 12 9.96 -12.60 -1.96
C GLU A 12 10.21 -11.10 -1.97
N HIS A 13 10.69 -10.52 -0.88
CA HIS A 13 11.09 -9.12 -0.83
C HIS A 13 12.25 -8.82 -1.80
N LYS A 14 13.29 -9.68 -1.83
CA LYS A 14 14.40 -9.53 -2.78
C LYS A 14 13.92 -9.63 -4.22
N ASN A 15 13.09 -10.64 -4.51
CA ASN A 15 12.54 -10.86 -5.85
C ASN A 15 11.67 -9.67 -6.30
N TRP A 16 10.83 -9.15 -5.41
CA TRP A 16 10.03 -7.94 -5.66
C TRP A 16 10.92 -6.73 -6.02
N LYS A 17 11.95 -6.44 -5.21
CA LYS A 17 12.84 -5.31 -5.44
C LYS A 17 13.58 -5.44 -6.77
N GLN A 18 14.10 -6.63 -7.08
CA GLN A 18 14.78 -6.90 -8.35
C GLN A 18 13.85 -6.76 -9.55
N ARG A 19 12.62 -7.28 -9.47
CA ARG A 19 11.61 -7.11 -10.52
C ARG A 19 11.28 -5.65 -10.75
N MET A 20 11.00 -4.91 -9.67
CA MET A 20 10.70 -3.50 -9.75
C MET A 20 11.82 -2.73 -10.47
N VAL A 21 13.08 -2.96 -10.12
CA VAL A 21 14.22 -2.31 -10.81
C VAL A 21 14.31 -2.71 -12.29
N LYS A 22 14.21 -4.01 -12.58
CA LYS A 22 14.37 -4.55 -13.94
C LYS A 22 13.24 -4.10 -14.87
N GLU A 23 12.00 -4.15 -14.41
CA GLU A 23 10.81 -3.91 -15.24
C GLU A 23 10.53 -2.41 -15.44
N THR A 24 10.91 -1.55 -14.49
CA THR A 24 10.62 -0.11 -14.57
C THR A 24 11.71 0.74 -15.22
N LYS A 25 12.88 0.16 -15.52
CA LYS A 25 14.01 0.86 -16.19
C LYS A 25 14.32 2.25 -15.59
N GLY A 26 14.25 2.39 -14.26
CA GLY A 26 14.49 3.65 -13.54
C GLY A 26 13.24 4.38 -13.06
N ALA A 27 12.05 4.08 -13.60
CA ALA A 27 10.80 4.66 -13.12
C ALA A 27 10.44 4.22 -11.68
N TYR A 28 11.07 3.17 -11.14
CA TYR A 28 10.93 2.84 -9.71
C TYR A 28 11.34 3.99 -8.79
N ILE A 29 12.29 4.84 -9.20
CA ILE A 29 12.69 6.03 -8.42
C ILE A 29 11.49 6.97 -8.28
N ALA A 30 10.76 7.22 -9.37
CA ALA A 30 9.55 8.03 -9.36
C ALA A 30 8.46 7.41 -8.48
N ILE A 31 8.33 6.08 -8.47
CA ILE A 31 7.40 5.37 -7.58
C ILE A 31 7.76 5.58 -6.09
N TYR A 32 9.04 5.48 -5.72
CA TYR A 32 9.48 5.76 -4.35
C TYR A 32 9.31 7.24 -3.98
N LEU A 33 9.57 8.16 -4.90
CA LEU A 33 9.28 9.58 -4.71
C LEU A 33 7.78 9.81 -4.51
N GLY A 34 6.92 9.10 -5.25
CA GLY A 34 5.47 9.12 -5.05
C GLY A 34 5.04 8.63 -3.66
N LEU A 35 5.69 7.60 -3.12
CA LEU A 35 5.46 7.15 -1.74
C LEU A 35 5.88 8.20 -0.71
N ILE A 36 7.04 8.82 -0.89
CA ILE A 36 7.48 9.93 -0.02
C ILE A 36 6.49 11.10 -0.12
N PHE A 37 6.06 11.44 -1.33
CA PHE A 37 5.07 12.48 -1.57
C PHE A 37 3.72 12.16 -0.93
N SER A 38 3.28 10.91 -0.91
CA SER A 38 2.04 10.50 -0.22
C SER A 38 2.07 10.78 1.29
N VAL A 39 3.25 10.75 1.93
CA VAL A 39 3.39 11.14 3.34
C VAL A 39 3.16 12.64 3.50
N PHE A 40 3.70 13.47 2.61
CA PHE A 40 3.44 14.91 2.63
C PHE A 40 1.98 15.23 2.37
N MET A 41 1.34 14.54 1.41
CA MET A 41 -0.10 14.70 1.16
C MET A 41 -0.94 14.26 2.36
N SER A 42 -0.44 13.30 3.16
CA SER A 42 -1.11 12.87 4.38
C SER A 42 -1.12 13.95 5.48
N LEU A 43 -0.18 14.91 5.46
CA LEU A 43 -0.24 16.09 6.34
C LEU A 43 -1.52 16.88 6.15
N MET A 44 -2.02 16.93 4.91
CA MET A 44 -3.18 17.75 4.58
C MET A 44 -4.42 17.30 5.36
N TYR A 45 -4.55 16.00 5.64
CA TYR A 45 -5.61 15.44 6.48
C TYR A 45 -5.59 15.93 7.93
N GLY A 46 -4.48 16.51 8.39
CA GLY A 46 -4.37 17.12 9.70
C GLY A 46 -5.13 18.45 9.82
N PHE A 47 -5.40 19.12 8.69
CA PHE A 47 -6.18 20.36 8.67
C PHE A 47 -7.67 20.10 8.90
N LYS A 48 -8.33 21.07 9.52
CA LYS A 48 -9.78 21.09 9.66
C LYS A 48 -10.41 21.32 8.28
N TYR A 49 -11.21 20.37 7.84
CA TYR A 49 -12.03 20.50 6.66
C TYR A 49 -13.47 20.70 7.08
N ASP A 50 -14.10 21.76 6.59
CA ASP A 50 -15.53 21.87 6.67
C ASP A 50 -16.08 20.96 5.55
N TYR A 51 -17.06 20.11 5.83
CA TYR A 51 -17.59 19.14 4.84
C TYR A 51 -18.42 19.80 3.71
N SER A 52 -18.00 20.98 3.28
CA SER A 52 -18.36 21.66 2.04
C SER A 52 -18.04 20.79 0.82
N SER A 53 -18.61 21.13 -0.33
CA SER A 53 -18.38 20.38 -1.57
C SER A 53 -16.93 20.38 -2.03
N ASP A 54 -16.21 21.47 -1.79
CA ASP A 54 -14.86 21.68 -2.31
C ASP A 54 -13.81 20.94 -1.47
N ASP A 55 -13.93 21.03 -0.14
CA ASP A 55 -13.11 20.29 0.80
C ASP A 55 -13.28 18.77 0.65
N LYS A 56 -14.51 18.31 0.43
CA LYS A 56 -14.78 16.91 0.08
C LYS A 56 -14.04 16.47 -1.19
N ARG A 57 -14.04 17.31 -2.24
CA ARG A 57 -13.33 16.99 -3.49
C ARG A 57 -11.82 16.89 -3.27
N ILE A 58 -11.24 17.78 -2.47
CA ILE A 58 -9.82 17.73 -2.11
C ILE A 58 -9.52 16.43 -1.38
N MET A 59 -10.28 16.11 -0.32
CA MET A 59 -10.12 14.88 0.46
C MET A 59 -10.20 13.61 -0.39
N ILE A 60 -11.17 13.54 -1.31
CA ILE A 60 -11.33 12.41 -2.25
C ILE A 60 -10.14 12.34 -3.20
N THR A 61 -9.69 13.47 -3.74
CA THR A 61 -8.56 13.53 -4.68
C THR A 61 -7.27 13.05 -4.02
N LEU A 62 -6.98 13.51 -2.81
CA LEU A 62 -5.86 13.05 -1.99
C LEU A 62 -5.93 11.53 -1.78
N THR A 63 -7.13 11.04 -1.43
CA THR A 63 -7.36 9.62 -1.14
C THR A 63 -7.08 8.76 -2.36
N VAL A 64 -7.66 9.12 -3.50
CA VAL A 64 -7.47 8.39 -4.77
C VAL A 64 -6.00 8.41 -5.19
N PHE A 65 -5.31 9.54 -5.03
CA PHE A 65 -3.90 9.66 -5.36
C PHE A 65 -3.03 8.71 -4.53
N ILE A 66 -3.17 8.76 -3.19
CA ILE A 66 -2.42 7.89 -2.27
C ILE A 66 -2.69 6.41 -2.58
N PHE A 67 -3.96 6.07 -2.82
CA PHE A 67 -4.36 4.72 -3.19
C PHE A 67 -3.72 4.26 -4.51
N GLY A 68 -3.68 5.14 -5.52
CA GLY A 68 -3.02 4.88 -6.80
C GLY A 68 -1.51 4.63 -6.66
N VAL A 69 -0.83 5.38 -5.79
CA VAL A 69 0.58 5.15 -5.48
C VAL A 69 0.78 3.77 -4.85
N TYR A 70 -0.05 3.40 -3.87
CA TYR A 70 0.03 2.08 -3.23
C TYR A 70 -0.22 0.95 -4.23
N GLN A 71 -1.18 1.12 -5.14
CA GLN A 71 -1.43 0.18 -6.24
C GLN A 71 -0.21 0.04 -7.16
N GLY A 72 0.40 1.15 -7.58
CA GLY A 72 1.57 1.13 -8.46
C GLY A 72 2.75 0.37 -7.86
N VAL A 73 3.01 0.56 -6.56
CA VAL A 73 4.10 -0.12 -5.84
C VAL A 73 3.85 -1.62 -5.71
N THR A 74 2.60 -2.00 -5.40
CA THR A 74 2.23 -3.37 -5.05
C THR A 74 1.82 -4.22 -6.25
N THR A 75 1.61 -3.60 -7.42
CA THR A 75 1.38 -4.34 -8.68
C THR A 75 2.49 -5.37 -8.92
N TYR A 76 3.75 -5.03 -8.61
CA TYR A 76 4.91 -5.93 -8.75
C TYR A 76 4.99 -7.05 -7.68
N VAL A 77 4.11 -7.01 -6.68
CA VAL A 77 3.90 -8.10 -5.70
C VAL A 77 2.87 -9.09 -6.23
N SER A 78 1.81 -8.60 -6.88
CA SER A 78 0.69 -9.38 -7.45
C SER A 78 0.98 -9.95 -8.84
N TYR A 79 1.74 -9.23 -9.67
CA TYR A 79 1.98 -9.54 -11.07
C TYR A 79 3.47 -9.49 -11.42
N VAL A 80 3.82 -10.19 -12.50
CA VAL A 80 5.16 -10.21 -13.11
C VAL A 80 5.02 -9.91 -14.59
N ARG A 81 5.91 -9.09 -15.16
CA ARG A 81 5.95 -8.91 -16.62
C ARG A 81 6.87 -9.95 -17.25
N GLU A 82 6.30 -10.85 -18.04
CA GLU A 82 7.03 -11.83 -18.86
C GLU A 82 6.77 -11.56 -20.33
N ASN A 83 7.83 -11.39 -21.12
CA ASN A 83 7.74 -11.11 -22.56
C ASN A 83 6.76 -9.98 -22.93
N GLY A 84 6.70 -8.93 -22.09
CA GLY A 84 5.82 -7.78 -22.26
C GLY A 84 4.39 -7.96 -21.74
N LYS A 85 3.98 -9.18 -21.34
CA LYS A 85 2.65 -9.48 -20.78
C LYS A 85 2.69 -9.52 -19.26
N SER A 86 1.65 -8.97 -18.62
CA SER A 86 1.47 -9.08 -17.17
C SER A 86 0.86 -10.44 -16.84
N VAL A 87 1.57 -11.24 -16.04
CA VAL A 87 1.17 -12.59 -15.62
C VAL A 87 0.96 -12.60 -14.12
N ASN A 88 -0.07 -13.32 -13.68
CA ASN A 88 -0.38 -13.51 -12.27
C ASN A 88 0.76 -14.24 -11.56
N ILE A 89 1.26 -13.69 -10.45
CA ILE A 89 2.39 -14.29 -9.74
C ILE A 89 2.06 -15.67 -9.16
N PHE A 90 0.79 -15.97 -8.88
CA PHE A 90 0.39 -17.26 -8.33
C PHE A 90 0.45 -18.39 -9.36
N GLU A 91 0.34 -18.09 -10.66
CA GLU A 91 0.49 -19.10 -11.72
C GLU A 91 1.89 -19.73 -11.73
N LYS A 92 2.92 -18.97 -11.32
CA LYS A 92 4.29 -19.48 -11.18
C LYS A 92 4.44 -20.56 -10.12
N TYR A 93 3.56 -20.56 -9.12
CA TYR A 93 3.60 -21.49 -8.01
C TYR A 93 2.73 -22.73 -8.24
N LYS A 94 2.04 -22.83 -9.38
CA LYS A 94 1.21 -23.99 -9.74
C LYS A 94 1.97 -25.32 -9.71
N TYR A 95 3.26 -25.28 -10.06
CA TYR A 95 4.10 -26.47 -10.19
C TYR A 95 5.15 -26.60 -9.06
N ILE A 96 5.12 -25.72 -8.06
CA ILE A 96 6.04 -25.74 -6.93
C ILE A 96 5.26 -26.19 -5.69
N PRO A 97 5.76 -27.15 -4.89
CA PRO A 97 5.07 -27.61 -3.68
C PRO A 97 5.16 -26.56 -2.57
N VAL A 98 4.37 -25.50 -2.68
CA VAL A 98 4.23 -24.44 -1.66
C VAL A 98 2.78 -24.40 -1.22
N ASP A 99 2.56 -24.39 0.10
CA ASP A 99 1.22 -24.17 0.66
C ASP A 99 0.69 -22.79 0.23
N VAL A 100 -0.40 -22.80 -0.53
CA VAL A 100 -1.08 -21.64 -1.09
C VAL A 100 -1.56 -20.67 0.01
N SER A 101 -1.98 -21.20 1.16
CA SER A 101 -2.40 -20.40 2.31
C SER A 101 -1.21 -19.62 2.90
N VAL A 102 -0.05 -20.26 3.00
CA VAL A 102 1.20 -19.65 3.45
C VAL A 102 1.67 -18.61 2.44
N LEU A 103 1.64 -18.94 1.14
CA LEU A 103 2.05 -18.01 0.08
C LEU A 103 1.20 -16.72 0.09
N ARG A 104 -0.14 -16.85 0.18
CA ARG A 104 -1.03 -15.68 0.30
C ARG A 104 -0.72 -14.83 1.53
N ARG A 105 -0.45 -15.46 2.68
CA ARG A 105 -0.03 -14.75 3.90
C ARG A 105 1.29 -14.03 3.70
N VAL A 106 2.30 -14.67 3.10
CA VAL A 106 3.60 -14.04 2.82
C VAL A 106 3.46 -12.84 1.89
N LYS A 107 2.64 -12.95 0.84
CA LYS A 107 2.35 -11.85 -0.08
C LYS A 107 1.67 -10.68 0.64
N LEU A 108 0.68 -10.96 1.47
CA LEU A 108 0.01 -9.93 2.25
C LEU A 108 0.96 -9.26 3.25
N ILE A 109 1.74 -10.03 4.00
CA ILE A 109 2.73 -9.52 4.94
C ILE A 109 3.77 -8.64 4.22
N LEU A 110 4.22 -9.05 3.03
CA LEU A 110 5.13 -8.24 2.22
C LEU A 110 4.49 -6.91 1.84
N THR A 111 3.24 -6.91 1.38
CA THR A 111 2.50 -5.70 1.02
C THR A 111 2.33 -4.77 2.22
N VAL A 112 1.93 -5.30 3.38
CA VAL A 112 1.86 -4.53 4.62
C VAL A 112 3.23 -3.93 4.96
N ARG A 113 4.31 -4.71 4.85
CA ARG A 113 5.66 -4.25 5.18
C ARG A 113 6.16 -3.12 4.27
N ILE A 114 5.71 -3.07 3.02
CA ILE A 114 6.07 -2.01 2.07
C ILE A 114 5.31 -0.72 2.39
N ILE A 115 4.01 -0.81 2.68
CA ILE A 115 3.12 0.35 2.82
C ILE A 115 3.08 0.91 4.24
N ALA A 116 3.19 0.06 5.28
CA ALA A 116 3.05 0.44 6.68
C ALA A 116 3.95 1.61 7.11
N PRO A 117 5.24 1.71 6.73
CA PRO A 117 6.07 2.85 7.12
C PRO A 117 5.49 4.19 6.65
N PHE A 118 4.94 4.24 5.43
CA PHE A 118 4.36 5.46 4.87
C PHE A 118 3.01 5.80 5.50
N VAL A 119 2.16 4.80 5.75
CA VAL A 119 0.88 4.98 6.46
C VAL A 119 1.12 5.52 7.87
N ILE A 120 2.03 4.88 8.63
CA ILE A 120 2.34 5.31 10.01
C ILE A 120 2.92 6.71 10.01
N THR A 121 3.88 7.00 9.12
CA THR A 121 4.49 8.34 9.05
C THR A 121 3.46 9.39 8.65
N GLY A 122 2.61 9.13 7.65
CA GLY A 122 1.54 10.03 7.23
C GLY A 122 0.49 10.25 8.31
N GLN A 123 0.14 9.21 9.07
CA GLN A 123 -0.77 9.31 10.22
C GLN A 123 -0.20 10.18 11.33
N MET A 124 1.07 9.99 11.68
CA MET A 124 1.76 10.83 12.66
C MET A 124 1.86 12.28 12.20
N ALA A 125 2.09 12.49 10.91
CA ALA A 125 2.17 13.80 10.28
C ALA A 125 0.82 14.55 10.39
N ALA A 126 -0.29 13.89 10.07
CA ALA A 126 -1.64 14.47 10.23
C ALA A 126 -1.94 14.85 11.69
N ILE A 127 -1.61 13.96 12.64
CA ILE A 127 -1.78 14.23 14.08
C ILE A 127 -0.93 15.43 14.50
N PHE A 128 0.31 15.50 14.05
CA PHE A 128 1.24 16.57 14.40
C PHE A 128 0.73 17.96 13.98
N VAL A 129 0.17 18.08 12.77
CA VAL A 129 -0.47 19.33 12.30
C VAL A 129 -1.61 19.74 13.23
N ARG A 130 -2.44 18.79 13.67
CA ARG A 130 -3.55 19.05 14.58
C ARG A 130 -3.10 19.47 16.00
N VAL A 131 -1.93 19.00 16.45
CA VAL A 131 -1.35 19.37 17.75
C VAL A 131 -0.74 20.78 17.73
N ILE A 132 -0.11 21.21 16.63
CA ILE A 132 0.60 22.50 16.58
C ILE A 132 -0.35 23.69 16.63
N ASP A 133 -1.53 23.57 16.01
CA ASP A 133 -2.47 24.68 15.89
C ASP A 133 -3.88 24.25 16.36
N PRO A 134 -4.05 23.95 17.66
CA PRO A 134 -5.31 23.43 18.18
C PRO A 134 -6.46 24.44 18.08
N ASP A 135 -6.13 25.74 18.13
CA ASP A 135 -7.11 26.83 18.16
C ASP A 135 -7.70 27.12 16.78
N ASN A 136 -6.90 27.07 15.70
CA ASN A 136 -7.44 27.24 14.34
C ASN A 136 -7.94 25.92 13.75
N GLN A 137 -7.36 24.78 14.13
CA GLN A 137 -7.73 23.47 13.58
C GLN A 137 -8.81 22.75 14.38
N GLY A 138 -9.41 23.39 15.40
CA GLY A 138 -10.36 22.82 16.36
C GLY A 138 -11.10 21.55 15.93
N GLY A 139 -10.85 20.45 16.67
CA GLY A 139 -11.39 19.12 16.44
C GLY A 139 -10.67 18.07 17.31
N GLY A 140 -11.32 16.95 17.60
CA GLY A 140 -10.70 15.88 18.41
C GLY A 140 -9.66 15.08 17.61
N PHE A 141 -8.72 14.43 18.31
CA PHE A 141 -7.73 13.51 17.70
C PHE A 141 -8.34 12.31 16.97
N LEU A 142 -9.65 12.09 17.14
CA LEU A 142 -10.45 11.05 16.50
C LEU A 142 -11.34 11.60 15.37
N ASP A 143 -11.13 12.85 14.94
CA ASP A 143 -11.76 13.36 13.74
C ASP A 143 -11.39 12.44 12.57
N ILE A 144 -12.41 12.04 11.80
CA ILE A 144 -12.27 11.09 10.70
C ILE A 144 -11.28 11.58 9.65
N SER A 145 -11.15 12.92 9.50
CA SER A 145 -10.13 13.53 8.63
C SER A 145 -8.73 13.12 9.07
N VAL A 146 -8.38 13.27 10.35
CA VAL A 146 -7.08 12.90 10.92
C VAL A 146 -6.82 11.41 10.79
N CYS A 147 -7.85 10.56 10.90
CA CYS A 147 -7.72 9.11 10.75
C CYS A 147 -7.68 8.62 9.30
N MET A 148 -7.80 9.50 8.29
CA MET A 148 -7.83 9.10 6.87
C MET A 148 -6.62 8.27 6.43
N PRO A 149 -5.35 8.62 6.76
CA PRO A 149 -4.20 7.81 6.35
C PRO A 149 -4.32 6.34 6.80
N LEU A 150 -4.77 6.12 8.04
CA LEU A 150 -5.00 4.79 8.59
C LEU A 150 -6.20 4.08 7.94
N ILE A 151 -7.32 4.78 7.72
CA ILE A 151 -8.49 4.23 7.02
C ILE A 151 -8.09 3.75 5.62
N ILE A 152 -7.37 4.58 4.86
CA ILE A 152 -6.89 4.27 3.51
C ILE A 152 -5.97 3.06 3.53
N GLY A 153 -5.01 3.01 4.46
CA GLY A 153 -4.11 1.87 4.63
C GLY A 153 -4.86 0.56 4.92
N CYS A 154 -5.83 0.59 5.82
CA CYS A 154 -6.65 -0.57 6.16
C CYS A 154 -7.51 -1.05 4.97
N LEU A 155 -8.19 -0.13 4.28
CA LEU A 155 -9.00 -0.45 3.09
C LEU A 155 -8.14 -1.07 1.99
N PHE A 156 -6.95 -0.53 1.77
CA PHE A 156 -6.01 -1.07 0.79
C PHE A 156 -5.54 -2.49 1.13
N ILE A 157 -5.24 -2.77 2.40
CA ILE A 157 -4.84 -4.12 2.84
C ILE A 157 -6.00 -5.12 2.65
N LEU A 158 -7.24 -4.71 2.96
CA LEU A 158 -8.43 -5.54 2.74
C LEU A 158 -8.64 -5.84 1.25
N GLU A 159 -8.50 -4.84 0.39
CA GLU A 159 -8.55 -5.03 -1.06
C GLU A 159 -7.49 -6.04 -1.52
N LYS A 160 -6.24 -5.89 -1.07
CA LYS A 160 -5.14 -6.83 -1.43
C LYS A 160 -5.37 -8.23 -0.92
N PHE A 161 -5.98 -8.38 0.25
CA PHE A 161 -6.39 -9.69 0.75
C PHE A 161 -7.41 -10.37 -0.18
N ILE A 162 -8.40 -9.62 -0.67
CA ILE A 162 -9.39 -10.12 -1.64
C ILE A 162 -8.70 -10.41 -2.99
N GLU A 163 -7.86 -9.51 -3.48
CA GLU A 163 -7.11 -9.67 -4.73
C GLU A 163 -6.30 -10.98 -4.74
N TYR A 164 -5.53 -11.25 -3.68
CA TYR A 164 -4.73 -12.48 -3.58
C TYR A 164 -5.59 -13.75 -3.49
N ARG A 165 -6.79 -13.68 -2.92
CA ARG A 165 -7.74 -14.81 -2.97
C ARG A 165 -8.25 -15.06 -4.38
N VAL A 166 -8.59 -14.00 -5.11
CA VAL A 166 -9.08 -14.10 -6.50
C VAL A 166 -7.96 -14.59 -7.42
N LEU A 167 -6.76 -14.05 -7.30
CA LEU A 167 -5.60 -14.44 -8.11
C LEU A 167 -5.18 -15.90 -7.87
N SER A 168 -5.22 -16.37 -6.62
CA SER A 168 -5.00 -17.78 -6.31
C SER A 168 -6.00 -18.69 -7.03
N ARG A 169 -7.30 -18.38 -6.91
CA ARG A 169 -8.36 -19.16 -7.57
C ARG A 169 -8.19 -19.21 -9.09
N LYS A 170 -7.85 -18.06 -9.71
CA LYS A 170 -7.59 -17.99 -11.16
C LYS A 170 -6.41 -18.86 -11.59
N ALA A 171 -5.40 -19.02 -10.73
CA ALA A 171 -4.26 -19.89 -10.98
C ALA A 171 -4.56 -21.39 -10.80
N GLY A 172 -5.77 -21.74 -10.32
CA GLY A 172 -6.14 -23.11 -9.98
C GLY A 172 -5.58 -23.59 -8.63
N LEU A 173 -5.33 -22.64 -7.71
CA LEU A 173 -4.74 -22.83 -6.38
C LEU A 173 -5.69 -22.43 -5.25
#